data_AF-A0A0D3LBH8-F1
#
_entry.id   AF-A0A0D3LBH8-F1
#
_cell.length_a   1.000
_cell.length_b   1.000
_cell.length_c   1.000
_cell.angle_alpha   90.00
_cell.angle_beta   90.00
_cell.angle_gamma   90.00
#
_symmetry.space_group_name_H-M   'P 1'
#
loop_
_entity.id
_entity.type
_entity.pdbx_description
1 polymer ?
#
loop_
_entity_poly.entity_id
_entity_poly.type
_entity_poly.pdbx_seq_one_letter_code
_entity_poly.pdbx_strand_id
1 'polypeptide(L)'
;MAHLVKTKISIISGSILVVVLISALQVNFWATPTIKRWDDKYPLTWIDFQGIPVPFSQWGATISSSVYLDYDSTLNRYVAYVGQNNMRSWTRFDDEYMLKHEQYHFNITELHARKLNRHLSKQKVLSLEQAEEKLKDIVRELDHNQYLYDIFTDHGLKRAKQNYWEFKIDSSLQEYSQNKGLVTDHLSGLSARFYKEPDFFSTQTDTRGIALRGYEMTGYEMLFVASSYKYIDGQGSSISDFCMTYSKTDTANQLTVSYIPAENQPYCEATKLNKDQSIRIWERFYQYGGDFYYASVEAPNESTGREYNIIKDRFFNSISFSETKEYWISKADSANQLLSFTKSATTKAEDEGEGYSVCVSIDADNIFFKPPFFDEKGDLYIAYDIVADSEDSVLYNIALINRANIFDWKVNAKEQLLVLPDSLLPKESFGLEFGYVLKKDSLKECFYLYKQSGTVNINK
;
A
#
# COMPACT_ATOMS: atom_id res chain seq x y z
N MET A 1 64.90 25.09 -38.45
CA MET A 1 63.70 24.20 -38.51
C MET A 1 63.08 23.88 -37.15
N ALA A 2 63.84 23.61 -36.09
CA ALA A 2 63.30 23.24 -34.77
C ALA A 2 62.38 24.29 -34.10
N HIS A 3 62.64 25.58 -34.32
CA HIS A 3 61.84 26.66 -33.71
C HIS A 3 60.43 26.77 -34.33
N LEU A 4 60.30 26.56 -35.64
CA LEU A 4 59.02 26.58 -36.35
C LEU A 4 58.10 25.42 -35.97
N VAL A 5 58.68 24.26 -35.65
CA VAL A 5 57.91 23.08 -35.19
C VAL A 5 57.36 23.31 -33.78
N LYS A 6 58.13 23.90 -32.87
CA LYS A 6 57.67 24.24 -31.50
C LYS A 6 56.53 25.26 -31.51
N THR A 7 56.62 26.30 -32.35
CA THR A 7 55.56 27.32 -32.46
C THR A 7 54.28 26.73 -33.05
N LYS A 8 54.37 25.85 -34.06
CA LYS A 8 53.20 25.18 -34.64
C LYS A 8 52.52 24.24 -33.65
N ILE A 9 53.29 23.46 -32.87
CA ILE A 9 52.72 22.58 -31.83
C ILE A 9 52.03 23.39 -30.73
N SER A 10 52.63 24.52 -30.30
CA SER A 10 52.03 25.40 -29.28
C SER A 10 50.72 26.06 -29.74
N ILE A 11 50.63 26.46 -31.00
CA ILE A 11 49.40 27.01 -31.60
C ILE A 11 48.32 25.92 -31.69
N ILE A 12 48.69 24.70 -32.11
CA ILE A 12 47.75 23.57 -32.19
C ILE A 12 47.24 23.19 -30.78
N SER A 13 48.12 23.10 -29.78
CA SER A 13 47.71 22.79 -28.40
C SER A 13 46.84 23.88 -27.79
N GLY A 14 47.15 25.16 -28.05
CA GLY A 14 46.32 26.28 -27.61
C GLY A 14 44.94 26.29 -28.30
N SER A 15 44.90 25.96 -29.59
CA SER A 15 43.65 25.88 -30.35
C SER A 15 42.78 24.71 -29.89
N ILE A 16 43.38 23.55 -29.58
CA ILE A 16 42.66 22.41 -28.99
C ILE A 16 42.11 22.77 -27.61
N LEU A 17 42.91 23.42 -26.75
CA LEU A 17 42.44 23.88 -25.44
C LEU A 17 41.25 24.85 -25.57
N VAL A 18 41.32 25.79 -26.51
CA VAL A 18 40.24 26.74 -26.79
C VAL A 18 39.00 26.03 -27.33
N VAL A 19 39.14 25.06 -28.23
CA VAL A 19 38.00 24.27 -28.74
C VAL A 19 37.39 23.42 -27.62
N VAL A 20 38.20 22.80 -26.76
CA VAL A 20 37.71 22.05 -25.59
C VAL A 20 37.01 22.98 -24.59
N LEU A 21 37.53 24.19 -24.35
CA LEU A 21 36.89 25.21 -23.53
C LEU A 21 35.57 25.69 -24.14
N ILE A 22 35.52 25.93 -25.46
CA ILE A 22 34.30 26.35 -26.15
C ILE A 22 33.25 25.23 -26.13
N SER A 23 33.65 23.98 -26.39
CA SER A 23 32.76 22.82 -26.28
C SER A 23 32.26 22.64 -24.85
N ALA A 24 33.13 22.80 -23.84
CA ALA A 24 32.73 22.74 -22.43
C ALA A 24 31.81 23.91 -22.02
N LEU A 25 31.98 25.10 -22.61
CA LEU A 25 31.11 26.26 -22.41
C LEU A 25 29.77 26.11 -23.16
N GLN A 26 29.74 25.43 -24.30
CA GLN A 26 28.52 25.24 -25.10
C GLN A 26 27.53 24.26 -24.48
N VAL A 27 27.99 23.28 -23.70
CA VAL A 27 27.10 22.23 -23.17
C VAL A 27 26.14 22.74 -22.09
N ASN A 28 26.46 23.82 -21.36
CA ASN A 28 25.64 24.22 -20.19
C ASN A 28 25.25 25.70 -20.08
N PHE A 29 25.86 26.64 -20.81
CA PHE A 29 25.61 28.07 -20.57
C PHE A 29 24.34 28.63 -21.23
N TRP A 30 23.81 27.93 -22.26
CA TRP A 30 22.63 28.37 -23.05
C TRP A 30 21.40 27.48 -22.85
N ALA A 31 21.47 26.46 -22.00
CA ALA A 31 20.34 25.60 -21.72
C ALA A 31 19.25 26.40 -20.99
N THR A 32 18.02 26.37 -21.54
CA THR A 32 16.88 27.00 -20.87
C THR A 32 16.48 26.15 -19.68
N PRO A 33 16.40 26.72 -18.46
CA PRO A 33 15.96 25.96 -17.29
C PRO A 33 14.56 25.41 -17.50
N THR A 34 14.37 24.13 -17.22
CA THR A 34 13.06 23.50 -17.15
C THR A 34 12.63 23.43 -15.68
N ILE A 35 11.34 23.67 -15.44
CA ILE A 35 10.75 23.52 -14.11
C ILE A 35 9.98 22.20 -14.06
N LYS A 36 10.53 21.21 -13.36
CA LYS A 36 9.81 19.96 -13.09
C LYS A 36 8.82 20.21 -11.97
N ARG A 37 7.53 19.97 -12.23
CA ARG A 37 6.49 20.06 -11.19
C ARG A 37 6.60 18.87 -10.24
N TRP A 38 6.25 19.07 -8.97
CA TRP A 38 6.15 17.96 -8.03
C TRP A 38 5.03 17.01 -8.44
N ASP A 39 5.33 15.72 -8.42
CA ASP A 39 4.42 14.64 -8.78
C ASP A 39 4.83 13.39 -7.98
N ASP A 40 3.86 12.73 -7.35
CA ASP A 40 4.10 11.52 -6.55
C ASP A 40 4.38 10.28 -7.40
N LYS A 41 3.91 10.26 -8.66
CA LYS A 41 4.14 9.17 -9.61
C LYS A 41 5.42 9.34 -10.41
N TYR A 42 5.89 10.58 -10.57
CA TYR A 42 7.10 10.89 -11.32
C TYR A 42 8.14 11.59 -10.43
N PRO A 43 8.81 10.84 -9.53
CA PRO A 43 9.83 11.40 -8.65
C PRO A 43 11.03 11.95 -9.43
N LEU A 44 11.89 12.67 -8.71
CA LEU A 44 13.16 13.17 -9.23
C LEU A 44 14.06 12.01 -9.64
N THR A 45 14.81 12.25 -10.70
CA THR A 45 15.88 11.40 -11.19
C THR A 45 17.14 12.25 -11.37
N TRP A 46 18.31 11.64 -11.50
CA TRP A 46 19.54 12.42 -11.72
C TRP A 46 19.53 13.24 -13.02
N ILE A 47 18.67 12.90 -13.99
CA ILE A 47 18.42 13.70 -15.20
C ILE A 47 17.88 15.11 -14.86
N ASP A 48 17.27 15.27 -13.69
CA ASP A 48 16.73 16.56 -13.21
C ASP A 48 17.80 17.47 -12.57
N PHE A 49 19.06 17.02 -12.42
CA PHE A 49 20.15 17.75 -11.76
C PHE A 49 21.25 18.17 -12.75
N GLN A 50 20.90 19.06 -13.68
CA GLN A 50 21.75 19.48 -14.80
C GLN A 50 22.63 20.71 -14.49
N GLY A 51 22.46 21.31 -13.30
CA GLY A 51 23.24 22.45 -12.84
C GLY A 51 24.70 22.10 -12.61
N ILE A 52 25.56 23.11 -12.71
CA ILE A 52 27.00 22.96 -12.47
C ILE A 52 27.23 22.86 -10.95
N PRO A 53 27.91 21.80 -10.46
CA PRO A 53 28.24 21.68 -9.05
C PRO A 53 29.01 22.87 -8.52
N VAL A 54 28.61 23.37 -7.35
CA VAL A 54 29.28 24.53 -6.73
C VAL A 54 30.74 24.15 -6.38
N PRO A 55 31.74 24.90 -6.90
CA PRO A 55 33.14 24.64 -6.58
C PRO A 55 33.39 24.67 -5.08
N PHE A 56 34.19 23.72 -4.58
CA PHE A 56 34.57 23.61 -3.16
C PHE A 56 33.42 23.41 -2.15
N SER A 57 32.19 23.17 -2.62
CA SER A 57 31.10 22.74 -1.73
C SER A 57 31.48 21.44 -1.02
N GLN A 58 31.03 21.25 0.21
CA GLN A 58 31.18 19.96 0.92
C GLN A 58 30.05 18.98 0.61
N TRP A 59 29.01 19.44 -0.11
CA TRP A 59 27.80 18.66 -0.43
C TRP A 59 27.96 17.82 -1.70
N GLY A 60 27.34 16.64 -1.69
CA GLY A 60 27.30 15.73 -2.85
C GLY A 60 26.30 16.16 -3.92
N ALA A 61 25.14 16.67 -3.50
CA ALA A 61 24.10 17.22 -4.36
C ALA A 61 23.39 18.40 -3.67
N THR A 62 22.57 19.13 -4.44
CA THR A 62 21.64 20.13 -3.94
C THR A 62 20.47 20.28 -4.90
N ILE A 63 19.25 20.24 -4.39
CA ILE A 63 18.05 20.60 -5.13
C ILE A 63 17.73 22.11 -5.02
N SER A 64 17.29 22.69 -6.14
CA SER A 64 16.64 24.01 -6.18
C SER A 64 15.14 23.85 -6.41
N SER A 65 14.37 23.77 -5.33
CA SER A 65 12.91 23.73 -5.34
C SER A 65 12.29 25.04 -4.84
N SER A 66 11.10 25.39 -5.33
CA SER A 66 10.37 26.58 -4.89
C SER A 66 8.86 26.40 -5.00
N VAL A 67 8.13 27.17 -4.20
CA VAL A 67 6.67 27.30 -4.30
C VAL A 67 6.35 28.47 -5.23
N TYR A 68 5.51 28.22 -6.24
CA TYR A 68 5.06 29.18 -7.22
C TYR A 68 3.57 29.45 -7.04
N LEU A 69 3.13 30.65 -7.39
CA LEU A 69 1.71 31.01 -7.47
C LEU A 69 1.25 31.01 -8.93
N ASP A 70 0.07 30.45 -9.15
CA ASP A 70 -0.66 30.50 -10.40
C ASP A 70 -2.08 30.99 -10.14
N TYR A 71 -2.74 31.55 -11.15
CA TYR A 71 -4.14 31.97 -11.04
C TYR A 71 -5.05 30.97 -11.75
N ASP A 72 -5.84 30.24 -10.97
CA ASP A 72 -6.83 29.31 -11.48
C ASP A 72 -8.11 30.06 -11.84
N SER A 73 -8.34 30.24 -13.14
CA SER A 73 -9.53 30.92 -13.67
C SER A 73 -10.83 30.15 -13.45
N THR A 74 -10.77 28.82 -13.29
CA THR A 74 -11.95 27.97 -13.03
C THR A 74 -12.39 28.11 -11.58
N LEU A 75 -11.43 28.14 -10.66
CA LEU A 75 -11.67 28.34 -9.23
C LEU A 75 -11.73 29.83 -8.84
N ASN A 76 -11.44 30.74 -9.77
CA ASN A 76 -11.38 32.18 -9.58
C ASN A 76 -10.49 32.58 -8.37
N ARG A 77 -9.32 31.96 -8.24
CA ARG A 77 -8.40 32.18 -7.12
C ARG A 77 -6.95 31.83 -7.45
N TYR A 78 -6.02 32.35 -6.66
CA TYR A 78 -4.64 31.88 -6.69
C TYR A 78 -4.51 30.47 -6.11
N VAL A 79 -3.64 29.68 -6.71
CA VAL A 79 -3.23 28.34 -6.29
C VAL A 79 -1.71 28.25 -6.28
N ALA A 80 -1.17 27.45 -5.37
CA ALA A 80 0.26 27.21 -5.27
C ALA A 80 0.63 25.88 -5.92
N TYR A 81 1.77 25.83 -6.60
CA TYR A 81 2.37 24.58 -7.07
C TYR A 81 3.87 24.58 -6.77
N VAL A 82 4.48 23.40 -6.79
CA VAL A 82 5.91 23.24 -6.53
C VAL A 82 6.66 22.94 -7.83
N GLY A 83 7.84 23.55 -7.96
CA GLY A 83 8.70 23.37 -9.12
C GLY A 83 10.17 23.26 -8.73
N GLN A 84 10.88 22.32 -9.36
CA GLN A 84 12.32 22.14 -9.25
C GLN A 84 13.01 22.66 -10.52
N ASN A 85 14.07 23.44 -10.35
CA ASN A 85 14.83 24.03 -11.45
C ASN A 85 16.06 23.17 -11.78
N ASN A 86 16.04 22.53 -12.95
CA ASN A 86 17.08 21.58 -13.35
C ASN A 86 18.48 22.18 -13.48
N MET A 87 18.58 23.44 -13.88
CA MET A 87 19.87 24.14 -14.06
C MET A 87 20.43 24.70 -12.75
N ARG A 88 19.62 24.74 -11.69
CA ARG A 88 20.03 25.16 -10.34
C ARG A 88 20.19 23.99 -9.37
N SER A 89 19.62 22.83 -9.70
CA SER A 89 19.90 21.57 -9.02
C SER A 89 21.14 20.92 -9.61
N TRP A 90 22.05 20.43 -8.78
CA TRP A 90 23.30 19.83 -9.24
C TRP A 90 23.70 18.62 -8.37
N THR A 91 24.50 17.72 -8.96
CA THR A 91 25.10 16.58 -8.26
C THR A 91 26.54 16.35 -8.70
N ARG A 92 27.37 15.81 -7.83
CA ARG A 92 28.75 15.38 -8.14
C ARG A 92 28.84 13.92 -8.56
N PHE A 93 27.93 13.10 -8.07
CA PHE A 93 27.87 11.67 -8.33
C PHE A 93 26.45 11.15 -8.11
N ASP A 94 26.12 10.07 -8.80
CA ASP A 94 24.78 9.50 -8.74
C ASP A 94 24.75 8.45 -7.61
N ASP A 95 23.94 8.70 -6.58
CA ASP A 95 23.73 7.80 -5.44
C ASP A 95 22.25 7.79 -5.04
N GLU A 96 21.59 6.63 -5.09
CA GLU A 96 20.14 6.53 -4.86
C GLU A 96 19.71 7.02 -3.48
N TYR A 97 20.56 6.83 -2.46
CA TYR A 97 20.25 7.27 -1.11
C TYR A 97 20.31 8.80 -0.98
N MET A 98 21.30 9.43 -1.63
CA MET A 98 21.39 10.88 -1.77
C MET A 98 20.25 11.45 -2.63
N LEU A 99 19.87 10.80 -3.74
CA LEU A 99 18.73 11.24 -4.56
C LEU A 99 17.46 11.27 -3.73
N LYS A 100 17.25 10.25 -2.91
CA LYS A 100 16.13 10.19 -1.97
C LYS A 100 16.17 11.35 -0.97
N HIS A 101 17.34 11.72 -0.45
CA HIS A 101 17.48 12.89 0.41
C HIS A 101 17.01 14.18 -0.29
N GLU A 102 17.47 14.42 -1.51
CA GLU A 102 17.06 15.57 -2.33
C GLU A 102 15.57 15.53 -2.71
N GLN A 103 15.02 14.35 -2.95
CA GLN A 103 13.57 14.15 -3.15
C GLN A 103 12.77 14.58 -1.92
N TYR A 104 13.27 14.36 -0.70
CA TYR A 104 12.55 14.79 0.50
C TYR A 104 12.64 16.30 0.75
N HIS A 105 13.69 17.00 0.32
CA HIS A 105 13.67 18.47 0.21
C HIS A 105 12.56 18.95 -0.74
N PHE A 106 12.36 18.26 -1.86
CA PHE A 106 11.24 18.54 -2.77
C PHE A 106 9.87 18.28 -2.11
N ASN A 107 9.74 17.19 -1.35
CA ASN A 107 8.53 16.85 -0.61
C ASN A 107 8.23 17.84 0.53
N ILE A 108 9.25 18.38 1.22
CA ILE A 108 9.08 19.47 2.19
C ILE A 108 8.51 20.70 1.47
N THR A 109 9.04 21.04 0.29
CA THR A 109 8.53 22.14 -0.52
C THR A 109 7.04 21.94 -0.87
N GLU A 110 6.65 20.73 -1.28
CA GLU A 110 5.25 20.35 -1.55
C GLU A 110 4.37 20.49 -0.31
N LEU A 111 4.82 20.04 0.86
CA LEU A 111 4.07 20.19 2.10
C LEU A 111 3.73 21.67 2.37
N HIS A 112 4.67 22.58 2.09
CA HIS A 112 4.45 24.02 2.24
C HIS A 112 3.53 24.61 1.17
N ALA A 113 3.56 24.12 -0.07
CA ALA A 113 2.55 24.49 -1.07
C ALA A 113 1.15 24.03 -0.67
N ARG A 114 0.99 22.83 -0.10
CA ARG A 114 -0.31 22.35 0.42
C ARG A 114 -0.81 23.19 1.60
N LYS A 115 0.09 23.62 2.49
CA LYS A 115 -0.23 24.59 3.56
C LYS A 115 -0.74 25.91 2.99
N LEU A 116 -0.08 26.44 1.96
CA LEU A 116 -0.50 27.67 1.27
C LEU A 116 -1.87 27.48 0.59
N ASN A 117 -2.06 26.40 -0.18
CA ASN A 117 -3.32 26.09 -0.84
C ASN A 117 -4.48 25.94 0.15
N ARG A 118 -4.27 25.31 1.31
CA ARG A 118 -5.27 25.24 2.37
C ARG A 118 -5.65 26.63 2.88
N HIS A 119 -4.70 27.56 2.98
CA HIS A 119 -5.00 28.95 3.34
C HIS A 119 -5.77 29.66 2.22
N LEU A 120 -5.25 29.66 0.99
CA LEU A 120 -5.86 30.31 -0.17
C LEU A 120 -7.29 29.82 -0.39
N SER A 121 -7.56 28.53 -0.18
CA SER A 121 -8.87 27.94 -0.37
C SER A 121 -9.96 28.42 0.61
N LYS A 122 -9.56 28.96 1.77
CA LYS A 122 -10.48 29.46 2.80
C LYS A 122 -10.77 30.95 2.68
N GLN A 123 -10.00 31.67 1.87
CA GLN A 123 -10.18 33.11 1.70
C GLN A 123 -11.20 33.40 0.59
N LYS A 124 -11.81 34.58 0.68
CA LYS A 124 -12.44 35.19 -0.50
C LYS A 124 -11.35 35.52 -1.52
N VAL A 125 -11.72 35.83 -2.77
CA VAL A 125 -10.79 36.21 -3.84
C VAL A 125 -9.74 37.19 -3.31
N LEU A 126 -8.49 36.73 -3.20
CA LEU A 126 -7.35 37.52 -2.77
C LEU A 126 -6.76 38.27 -3.96
N SER A 127 -6.21 39.45 -3.71
CA SER A 127 -5.31 40.10 -4.68
C SER A 127 -4.00 39.32 -4.81
N LEU A 128 -3.24 39.57 -5.89
CA LEU A 128 -1.90 39.00 -6.05
C LEU A 128 -1.01 39.35 -4.86
N GLU A 129 -1.01 40.62 -4.44
CA GLU A 129 -0.19 41.13 -3.33
C GLU A 129 -0.47 40.38 -2.02
N GLN A 130 -1.74 40.09 -1.71
CA GLN A 130 -2.12 39.32 -0.52
C GLN A 130 -1.67 37.86 -0.61
N ALA A 131 -1.77 37.25 -1.80
CA ALA A 131 -1.28 35.89 -2.02
C ALA A 131 0.25 35.82 -1.91
N GLU A 132 0.97 36.81 -2.45
CA GLU A 132 2.43 36.93 -2.36
C GLU A 132 2.92 37.19 -0.94
N GLU A 133 2.23 38.02 -0.16
CA GLU A 133 2.53 38.22 1.25
C GLU A 133 2.43 36.90 2.01
N LYS A 134 1.36 36.13 1.77
CA LYS A 134 1.21 34.82 2.39
C LYS A 134 2.26 33.82 1.93
N LEU A 135 2.64 33.85 0.65
CA LEU A 135 3.72 33.03 0.12
C LEU A 135 5.04 33.31 0.84
N LYS A 136 5.38 34.58 1.12
CA LYS A 136 6.61 34.93 1.86
C LYS A 136 6.65 34.30 3.26
N ASP A 137 5.53 34.28 3.97
CA ASP A 137 5.45 33.60 5.27
C ASP A 137 5.69 32.10 5.15
N ILE A 138 5.07 31.47 4.14
CA ILE A 138 5.22 30.04 3.86
C ILE A 138 6.66 29.69 3.47
N VAL A 139 7.32 30.53 2.67
CA VAL A 139 8.73 30.34 2.28
C VAL A 139 9.65 30.44 3.50
N ARG A 140 9.42 31.37 4.44
CA ARG A 140 10.20 31.42 5.70
C ARG A 140 10.06 30.13 6.51
N GLU A 141 8.86 29.56 6.57
CA GLU A 141 8.62 28.28 7.27
C GLU A 141 9.27 27.10 6.52
N LEU A 142 9.22 27.12 5.18
CA LEU A 142 9.88 26.16 4.31
C LEU A 142 11.40 26.16 4.53
N ASP A 143 12.04 27.32 4.44
CA ASP A 143 13.49 27.45 4.61
C ASP A 143 13.95 26.94 5.98
N HIS A 144 13.17 27.26 7.03
CA HIS A 144 13.43 26.74 8.36
C HIS A 144 13.34 25.19 8.41
N ASN A 145 12.33 24.60 7.79
CA ASN A 145 12.16 23.14 7.79
C ASN A 145 13.20 22.41 6.94
N GLN A 146 13.63 22.97 5.80
CA GLN A 146 14.73 22.41 5.01
C GLN A 146 16.04 22.42 5.82
N TYR A 147 16.34 23.54 6.50
CA TYR A 147 17.49 23.64 7.39
C TYR A 147 17.45 22.63 8.55
N LEU A 148 16.28 22.44 9.19
CA LEU A 148 16.14 21.43 10.23
C LEU A 148 16.34 20.00 9.68
N TYR A 149 15.80 19.71 8.50
CA TYR A 149 15.96 18.40 7.87
C TYR A 149 17.45 18.09 7.64
N ASP A 150 18.20 19.01 7.04
CA ASP A 150 19.65 18.89 6.87
C ASP A 150 20.37 18.66 8.20
N ILE A 151 20.11 19.48 9.21
CA ILE A 151 20.82 19.36 10.51
C ILE A 151 20.54 18.04 11.22
N PHE A 152 19.28 17.64 11.30
CA PHE A 152 18.92 16.46 12.07
C PHE A 152 19.34 15.17 11.37
N THR A 153 19.33 15.16 10.05
CA THR A 153 19.81 14.04 9.25
C THR A 153 21.31 14.08 9.00
N ASP A 154 21.99 15.17 9.38
CA ASP A 154 23.40 15.41 9.06
C ASP A 154 23.64 15.32 7.54
N HIS A 155 22.85 16.08 6.78
CA HIS A 155 22.81 16.07 5.31
C HIS A 155 22.64 14.65 4.75
N GLY A 156 21.73 13.89 5.38
CA GLY A 156 21.42 12.51 5.06
C GLY A 156 22.34 11.44 5.65
N LEU A 157 23.47 11.79 6.28
CA LEU A 157 24.41 10.80 6.82
C LEU A 157 23.83 9.96 7.97
N LYS A 158 22.85 10.48 8.71
CA LYS A 158 22.16 9.79 9.82
C LYS A 158 20.90 9.08 9.32
N ARG A 159 21.06 7.85 8.84
CA ARG A 159 19.95 7.03 8.27
C ARG A 159 18.68 6.99 9.10
N ALA A 160 18.79 6.65 10.40
CA ALA A 160 17.65 6.61 11.31
C ALA A 160 16.89 7.94 11.37
N LYS A 161 17.61 9.06 11.38
CA LYS A 161 17.03 10.41 11.43
C LYS A 161 16.38 10.76 10.10
N GLN A 162 17.02 10.41 8.98
CA GLN A 162 16.43 10.60 7.66
C GLN A 162 15.12 9.82 7.55
N ASN A 163 15.12 8.52 7.81
CA ASN A 163 13.92 7.67 7.80
C ASN A 163 12.77 8.22 8.67
N TYR A 164 13.08 8.74 9.87
CA TYR A 164 12.08 9.40 10.71
C TYR A 164 11.53 10.71 10.11
N TRP A 165 12.39 11.54 9.52
CA TRP A 165 11.95 12.76 8.87
C TRP A 165 11.12 12.49 7.63
N GLU A 166 11.54 11.52 6.82
CA GLU A 166 10.79 11.03 5.67
C GLU A 166 9.37 10.60 6.09
N PHE A 167 9.28 9.77 7.13
CA PHE A 167 8.01 9.34 7.71
C PHE A 167 7.14 10.52 8.17
N LYS A 168 7.76 11.51 8.85
CA LYS A 168 7.07 12.71 9.33
C LYS A 168 6.54 13.54 8.16
N ILE A 169 7.32 13.70 7.09
CA ILE A 169 6.94 14.45 5.88
C ILE A 169 5.79 13.75 5.16
N ASP A 170 5.90 12.45 4.91
CA ASP A 170 4.88 11.65 4.24
C ASP A 170 3.56 11.65 5.04
N SER A 171 3.64 11.45 6.36
CA SER A 171 2.50 11.57 7.27
C SER A 171 1.83 12.95 7.19
N SER A 172 2.63 14.02 7.11
CA SER A 172 2.13 15.39 7.02
C SER A 172 1.49 15.67 5.66
N LEU A 173 2.06 15.17 4.57
CA LEU A 173 1.51 15.30 3.22
C LEU A 173 0.14 14.61 3.12
N GLN A 174 -0.01 13.44 3.76
CA GLN A 174 -1.28 12.71 3.80
C GLN A 174 -2.42 13.49 4.47
N GLU A 175 -2.14 14.34 5.47
CA GLU A 175 -3.19 15.17 6.09
C GLU A 175 -3.89 16.13 5.12
N TYR A 176 -3.23 16.46 4.00
CA TYR A 176 -3.76 17.32 2.94
C TYR A 176 -4.35 16.52 1.77
N SER A 177 -4.19 15.20 1.75
CA SER A 177 -4.73 14.33 0.71
C SER A 177 -6.13 13.84 1.05
N GLN A 178 -6.92 13.49 0.04
CA GLN A 178 -8.23 12.84 0.26
C GLN A 178 -8.05 11.45 0.88
N ASN A 179 -7.05 10.70 0.40
CA ASN A 179 -6.68 9.42 0.96
C ASN A 179 -5.77 9.60 2.17
N LYS A 180 -6.33 9.59 3.37
CA LYS A 180 -5.58 9.69 4.64
C LYS A 180 -4.73 8.45 4.96
N GLY A 181 -4.44 7.58 3.99
CA GLY A 181 -3.61 6.39 4.16
C GLY A 181 -4.28 5.27 4.95
N LEU A 182 -5.54 5.42 5.37
CA LEU A 182 -6.28 4.34 6.04
C LEU A 182 -6.76 3.36 4.97
N VAL A 183 -6.24 2.14 5.02
CA VAL A 183 -6.63 1.05 4.13
C VAL A 183 -7.43 0.04 4.94
N THR A 184 -8.59 -0.33 4.44
CA THR A 184 -9.49 -1.31 5.05
C THR A 184 -9.64 -2.51 4.12
N ASP A 185 -9.36 -3.70 4.63
CA ASP A 185 -9.79 -4.93 3.99
C ASP A 185 -11.24 -5.22 4.36
N HIS A 186 -12.17 -5.06 3.41
CA HIS A 186 -13.60 -5.21 3.70
C HIS A 186 -14.03 -6.66 3.92
N LEU A 187 -13.21 -7.63 3.48
CA LEU A 187 -13.45 -9.04 3.72
C LEU A 187 -13.11 -9.43 5.16
N SER A 188 -11.99 -8.98 5.72
CA SER A 188 -11.62 -9.29 7.12
C SER A 188 -12.02 -8.22 8.14
N GLY A 189 -12.35 -7.01 7.71
CA GLY A 189 -12.62 -5.87 8.60
C GLY A 189 -11.38 -5.21 9.20
N LEU A 190 -10.18 -5.73 8.91
CA LEU A 190 -8.90 -5.17 9.31
C LEU A 190 -8.67 -3.82 8.63
N SER A 191 -8.25 -2.82 9.40
CA SER A 191 -7.82 -1.53 8.90
C SER A 191 -6.45 -1.16 9.45
N ALA A 192 -5.59 -0.59 8.60
CA ALA A 192 -4.27 -0.12 8.97
C ALA A 192 -3.95 1.19 8.23
N ARG A 193 -3.16 2.07 8.86
CA ARG A 193 -2.68 3.29 8.22
C ARG A 193 -1.31 3.06 7.61
N PHE A 194 -1.23 3.21 6.29
CA PHE A 194 0.00 3.20 5.52
C PHE A 194 0.36 4.61 5.07
N TYR A 195 1.66 4.91 5.04
CA TYR A 195 2.19 6.25 4.77
C TYR A 195 2.53 6.46 3.29
N LYS A 196 2.48 5.37 2.52
CA LYS A 196 2.50 5.27 1.06
C LYS A 196 1.42 4.27 0.66
N GLU A 197 1.10 4.19 -0.63
CA GLU A 197 0.17 3.18 -1.14
C GLU A 197 0.78 1.79 -0.90
N PRO A 198 0.09 0.90 -0.15
CA PRO A 198 0.59 -0.44 0.10
C PRO A 198 0.23 -1.38 -1.05
N ASP A 199 1.02 -2.43 -1.20
CA ASP A 199 0.72 -3.56 -2.07
C ASP A 199 -0.25 -4.51 -1.38
N PHE A 200 -1.23 -5.01 -2.13
CA PHE A 200 -2.19 -5.99 -1.65
C PHE A 200 -1.68 -7.41 -1.95
N PHE A 201 -1.82 -8.32 -0.98
CA PHE A 201 -1.58 -9.75 -1.20
C PHE A 201 -2.74 -10.61 -0.67
N SER A 202 -2.96 -11.73 -1.35
CA SER A 202 -3.85 -12.81 -0.94
C SER A 202 -3.22 -14.14 -1.36
N THR A 203 -2.85 -14.98 -0.40
CA THR A 203 -2.06 -16.22 -0.65
C THR A 203 -2.30 -17.26 0.44
N GLN A 204 -1.78 -18.48 0.26
CA GLN A 204 -1.73 -19.51 1.29
C GLN A 204 -0.29 -19.69 1.82
N THR A 205 -0.16 -20.02 3.10
CA THR A 205 1.14 -20.40 3.69
C THR A 205 1.61 -21.76 3.19
N ASP A 206 2.92 -21.87 2.94
CA ASP A 206 3.60 -23.02 2.34
C ASP A 206 3.45 -24.35 3.09
N THR A 207 3.31 -24.29 4.41
CA THR A 207 3.43 -25.45 5.31
C THR A 207 2.11 -25.88 5.95
N ARG A 208 1.08 -25.03 5.90
CA ARG A 208 -0.21 -25.27 6.58
C ARG A 208 -1.45 -24.96 5.74
N GLY A 209 -1.30 -24.41 4.53
CA GLY A 209 -2.44 -24.07 3.66
C GLY A 209 -3.33 -22.96 4.21
N ILE A 210 -2.85 -22.19 5.20
CA ILE A 210 -3.63 -21.14 5.85
C ILE A 210 -3.67 -19.92 4.94
N ALA A 211 -4.87 -19.40 4.65
CA ALA A 211 -5.00 -18.18 3.86
C ALA A 211 -4.56 -16.95 4.65
N LEU A 212 -3.83 -16.10 3.94
CA LEU A 212 -3.39 -14.79 4.33
C LEU A 212 -3.92 -13.80 3.33
N ARG A 213 -4.51 -12.73 3.83
CA ARG A 213 -4.90 -11.57 3.03
C ARG A 213 -4.53 -10.32 3.79
N GLY A 214 -3.96 -9.35 3.09
CA GLY A 214 -3.48 -8.17 3.74
C GLY A 214 -2.80 -7.20 2.80
N TYR A 215 -2.09 -6.29 3.44
CA TYR A 215 -1.39 -5.21 2.79
C TYR A 215 0.03 -5.14 3.33
N GLU A 216 0.98 -4.90 2.43
CA GLU A 216 2.38 -4.65 2.76
C GLU A 216 2.88 -3.34 2.17
N MET A 217 3.82 -2.71 2.85
CA MET A 217 4.44 -1.48 2.38
C MET A 217 5.91 -1.49 2.77
N THR A 218 6.79 -1.19 1.83
CA THR A 218 8.19 -0.92 2.13
C THR A 218 8.44 0.58 2.19
N GLY A 219 9.22 1.03 3.17
CA GLY A 219 9.53 2.44 3.34
C GLY A 219 10.38 2.66 4.58
N TYR A 220 11.22 3.70 4.55
CA TYR A 220 12.05 4.07 5.71
C TYR A 220 13.04 2.97 6.14
N GLU A 221 13.48 2.13 5.18
CA GLU A 221 14.25 0.89 5.43
C GLU A 221 13.50 -0.12 6.31
N MET A 222 12.16 -0.08 6.29
CA MET A 222 11.29 -0.98 7.04
C MET A 222 10.26 -1.63 6.09
N LEU A 223 9.82 -2.83 6.47
CA LEU A 223 8.67 -3.51 5.88
C LEU A 223 7.52 -3.44 6.89
N PHE A 224 6.34 -3.04 6.46
CA PHE A 224 5.12 -3.00 7.26
C PHE A 224 4.12 -3.97 6.66
N VAL A 225 3.55 -4.86 7.48
CA VAL A 225 2.53 -5.82 7.05
C VAL A 225 1.34 -5.74 7.98
N ALA A 226 0.14 -5.73 7.43
CA ALA A 226 -1.11 -5.92 8.18
C ALA A 226 -1.96 -6.95 7.44
N SER A 227 -2.29 -8.06 8.10
CA SER A 227 -2.99 -9.18 7.48
C SER A 227 -3.97 -9.87 8.42
N SER A 228 -5.04 -10.41 7.84
CA SER A 228 -5.92 -11.35 8.51
C SER A 228 -5.34 -12.76 8.43
N TYR A 229 -5.51 -13.51 9.52
CA TYR A 229 -5.02 -14.87 9.65
C TYR A 229 -6.18 -15.78 10.06
N LYS A 230 -6.71 -16.55 9.12
CA LYS A 230 -7.83 -17.46 9.44
C LYS A 230 -7.30 -18.81 9.90
N TYR A 231 -7.21 -18.98 11.22
CA TYR A 231 -6.84 -20.26 11.81
C TYR A 231 -8.05 -21.19 11.85
N ILE A 232 -8.02 -22.28 11.06
CA ILE A 232 -9.13 -23.25 10.99
C ILE A 232 -9.15 -24.22 12.18
N ASP A 233 -8.03 -24.41 12.89
CA ASP A 233 -7.92 -25.55 13.79
C ASP A 233 -8.21 -25.23 15.27
N GLY A 234 -9.50 -25.21 15.61
CA GLY A 234 -9.95 -25.58 16.96
C GLY A 234 -10.26 -24.43 17.92
N GLN A 235 -11.48 -24.50 18.45
CA GLN A 235 -11.98 -23.63 19.50
C GLN A 235 -11.06 -23.59 20.73
N GLY A 236 -10.76 -22.39 21.23
CA GLY A 236 -10.25 -22.19 22.60
C GLY A 236 -8.77 -21.86 22.75
N SER A 237 -7.99 -21.70 21.68
CA SER A 237 -6.62 -21.18 21.81
C SER A 237 -6.66 -19.71 22.21
N SER A 238 -6.03 -19.35 23.33
CA SER A 238 -5.92 -17.95 23.72
C SER A 238 -5.08 -17.18 22.69
N ILE A 239 -5.26 -15.86 22.61
CA ILE A 239 -4.38 -14.99 21.80
C ILE A 239 -2.90 -15.16 22.18
N SER A 240 -2.61 -15.54 23.43
CA SER A 240 -1.27 -15.88 23.89
C SER A 240 -0.74 -17.17 23.24
N ASP A 241 -1.56 -18.21 23.14
CA ASP A 241 -1.17 -19.47 22.50
C ASP A 241 -0.95 -19.29 21.00
N PHE A 242 -1.85 -18.54 20.35
CA PHE A 242 -1.70 -18.17 18.94
C PHE A 242 -0.39 -17.42 18.68
N CYS A 243 -0.13 -16.39 19.48
CA CYS A 243 1.08 -15.58 19.43
C CYS A 243 2.33 -16.45 19.64
N MET A 244 2.33 -17.34 20.62
CA MET A 244 3.46 -18.23 20.89
C MET A 244 3.71 -19.22 19.76
N THR A 245 2.66 -19.84 19.21
CA THR A 245 2.78 -20.79 18.09
C THR A 245 3.27 -20.11 16.83
N TYR A 246 2.81 -18.90 16.52
CA TYR A 246 3.23 -18.19 15.30
C TYR A 246 4.60 -17.53 15.43
N SER A 247 4.92 -16.99 16.60
CA SER A 247 6.22 -16.34 16.83
C SER A 247 7.36 -17.36 16.90
N LYS A 248 7.07 -18.61 17.28
CA LYS A 248 8.01 -19.73 17.26
C LYS A 248 8.07 -20.37 15.87
N THR A 249 8.81 -19.74 14.97
CA THR A 249 9.27 -20.36 13.73
C THR A 249 10.68 -20.91 13.93
N ASP A 250 11.10 -21.88 13.10
CA ASP A 250 12.51 -22.36 13.02
C ASP A 250 13.53 -21.26 12.72
N THR A 251 13.07 -20.02 12.50
CA THR A 251 13.86 -18.85 12.14
C THR A 251 14.11 -17.85 13.28
N ALA A 252 13.55 -18.05 14.48
CA ALA A 252 13.63 -17.10 15.58
C ALA A 252 14.72 -17.45 16.62
N ASN A 253 15.80 -16.65 16.69
CA ASN A 253 16.91 -16.86 17.65
C ASN A 253 16.70 -16.19 19.03
N GLN A 254 15.83 -15.20 19.11
CA GLN A 254 15.44 -14.50 20.35
C GLN A 254 13.96 -14.19 20.24
N LEU A 255 13.16 -14.56 21.24
CA LEU A 255 11.72 -14.32 21.25
C LEU A 255 11.33 -13.72 22.60
N THR A 256 10.85 -12.47 22.58
CA THR A 256 10.19 -11.86 23.73
C THR A 256 8.71 -11.71 23.39
N VAL A 257 7.84 -12.19 24.28
CA VAL A 257 6.38 -12.11 24.12
C VAL A 257 5.79 -11.37 25.31
N SER A 258 4.88 -10.43 25.04
CA SER A 258 4.18 -9.66 26.06
C SER A 258 2.69 -9.57 25.72
N TYR A 259 1.85 -9.88 26.70
CA TYR A 259 0.41 -9.71 26.59
C TYR A 259 0.01 -8.34 27.13
N ILE A 260 -0.71 -7.56 26.33
CA ILE A 260 -1.14 -6.22 26.71
C ILE A 260 -2.67 -6.23 26.84
N PRO A 261 -3.19 -6.17 28.09
CA PRO A 261 -4.61 -5.98 28.30
C PRO A 261 -4.97 -4.54 27.91
N ALA A 262 -5.74 -4.38 26.83
CA ALA A 262 -6.35 -3.12 26.46
C ALA A 262 -7.88 -3.27 26.56
N GLU A 263 -8.56 -2.24 27.09
CA GLU A 263 -9.98 -2.31 27.47
C GLU A 263 -10.90 -2.82 26.36
N ASN A 264 -10.59 -2.53 25.10
CA ASN A 264 -11.43 -2.87 23.95
C ASN A 264 -10.78 -3.84 22.95
N GLN A 265 -9.47 -4.08 23.06
CA GLN A 265 -8.73 -4.86 22.06
C GLN A 265 -7.42 -5.40 22.61
N PRO A 266 -7.45 -6.53 23.36
CA PRO A 266 -6.22 -7.17 23.80
C PRO A 266 -5.37 -7.59 22.60
N TYR A 267 -4.06 -7.45 22.74
CA TYR A 267 -3.11 -7.91 21.74
C TYR A 267 -1.89 -8.55 22.41
N CYS A 268 -1.24 -9.42 21.65
CA CYS A 268 0.05 -9.98 22.01
C CYS A 268 1.13 -9.31 21.16
N GLU A 269 2.22 -8.86 21.76
CA GLU A 269 3.38 -8.33 21.05
C GLU A 269 4.53 -9.34 21.13
N ALA A 270 5.17 -9.61 20.00
CA ALA A 270 6.37 -10.42 19.92
C ALA A 270 7.50 -9.64 19.24
N THR A 271 8.74 -9.84 19.71
CA THR A 271 9.94 -9.32 19.03
C THR A 271 10.90 -10.47 18.80
N LYS A 272 11.40 -10.58 17.56
CA LYS A 272 12.37 -11.60 17.16
C LYS A 272 13.43 -11.10 16.20
N LEU A 273 14.50 -11.89 16.07
CA LEU A 273 15.52 -11.75 15.03
C LEU A 273 15.38 -12.90 14.05
N ASN A 274 15.60 -12.62 12.76
CA ASN A 274 15.70 -13.67 11.75
C ASN A 274 16.97 -14.54 11.96
N LYS A 275 17.10 -15.62 11.17
CA LYS A 275 18.15 -16.65 11.37
C LYS A 275 19.57 -16.10 11.40
N ASP A 276 19.88 -15.16 10.51
CA ASP A 276 21.20 -14.55 10.39
C ASP A 276 21.38 -13.30 11.27
N GLN A 277 20.36 -12.94 12.06
CA GLN A 277 20.35 -11.78 12.95
C GLN A 277 20.52 -10.43 12.24
N SER A 278 20.29 -10.36 10.92
CA SER A 278 20.36 -9.13 10.14
C SER A 278 19.06 -8.31 10.20
N ILE A 279 17.92 -8.95 10.49
CA ILE A 279 16.60 -8.32 10.52
C ILE A 279 15.96 -8.53 11.89
N ARG A 280 15.42 -7.44 12.42
CA ARG A 280 14.55 -7.41 13.59
C ARG A 280 13.11 -7.32 13.15
N ILE A 281 12.27 -8.16 13.74
CA ILE A 281 10.85 -8.29 13.43
C ILE A 281 10.08 -7.99 14.71
N TRP A 282 9.18 -7.03 14.65
CA TRP A 282 8.16 -6.79 15.66
C TRP A 282 6.82 -7.26 15.13
N GLU A 283 6.03 -7.88 15.99
CA GLU A 283 4.78 -8.52 15.62
C GLU A 283 3.71 -8.14 16.63
N ARG A 284 2.50 -7.81 16.17
CA ARG A 284 1.30 -7.73 17.00
C ARG A 284 0.24 -8.67 16.49
N PHE A 285 -0.31 -9.45 17.40
CA PHE A 285 -1.41 -10.36 17.15
C PHE A 285 -2.66 -9.85 17.84
N TYR A 286 -3.79 -9.93 17.14
CA TYR A 286 -5.08 -9.45 17.60
C TYR A 286 -6.11 -10.56 17.50
N GLN A 287 -7.12 -10.51 18.35
CA GLN A 287 -8.32 -11.33 18.23
C GLN A 287 -9.54 -10.41 18.11
N TYR A 288 -10.35 -10.60 17.07
CA TYR A 288 -11.55 -9.80 16.82
C TYR A 288 -12.60 -10.64 16.09
N GLY A 289 -13.86 -10.60 16.55
CA GLY A 289 -14.94 -11.36 15.90
C GLY A 289 -14.79 -12.89 15.92
N GLY A 290 -13.90 -13.42 16.77
CA GLY A 290 -13.55 -14.85 16.79
C GLY A 290 -12.37 -15.22 15.89
N ASP A 291 -11.91 -14.31 15.04
CA ASP A 291 -10.78 -14.48 14.13
C ASP A 291 -9.49 -13.88 14.71
N PHE A 292 -8.35 -14.30 14.13
CA PHE A 292 -7.02 -13.81 14.48
C PHE A 292 -6.44 -12.93 13.37
N TYR A 293 -5.65 -11.94 13.78
CA TYR A 293 -5.02 -11.00 12.87
C TYR A 293 -3.60 -10.75 13.30
N TYR A 294 -2.77 -10.35 12.34
CA TYR A 294 -1.36 -10.17 12.53
C TYR A 294 -0.89 -8.92 11.81
N ALA A 295 -0.13 -8.10 12.52
CA ALA A 295 0.63 -7.00 11.95
C ALA A 295 2.11 -7.21 12.25
N SER A 296 2.98 -6.86 11.30
CA SER A 296 4.42 -6.92 11.48
C SER A 296 5.11 -5.66 11.00
N VAL A 297 6.27 -5.43 11.62
CA VAL A 297 7.23 -4.44 11.18
C VAL A 297 8.59 -5.10 11.17
N GLU A 298 9.29 -5.06 10.04
CA GLU A 298 10.67 -5.53 9.92
C GLU A 298 11.61 -4.35 9.67
N ALA A 299 12.79 -4.40 10.26
CA ALA A 299 13.86 -3.42 10.01
C ALA A 299 15.24 -4.09 10.17
N PRO A 300 16.32 -3.52 9.59
CA PRO A 300 17.67 -3.95 9.87
C PRO A 300 17.92 -4.02 11.38
N ASN A 301 18.60 -5.05 11.87
CA ASN A 301 18.76 -5.27 13.31
C ASN A 301 19.47 -4.11 14.03
N GLU A 302 20.32 -3.36 13.33
CA GLU A 302 20.97 -2.14 13.81
C GLU A 302 20.00 -0.95 14.03
N SER A 303 18.79 -1.03 13.49
CA SER A 303 17.71 -0.02 13.56
C SER A 303 17.00 0.01 14.92
N THR A 304 17.75 0.13 16.01
CA THR A 304 17.24 0.07 17.40
C THR A 304 16.95 1.45 18.03
N GLY A 305 17.14 2.53 17.26
CA GLY A 305 16.97 3.91 17.73
C GLY A 305 15.52 4.29 18.10
N ARG A 306 15.38 5.44 18.76
CA ARG A 306 14.06 6.02 19.09
C ARG A 306 13.23 6.28 17.83
N GLU A 307 13.89 6.63 16.74
CA GLU A 307 13.31 6.95 15.44
C GLU A 307 12.46 5.80 14.89
N TYR A 308 13.06 4.61 14.75
CA TYR A 308 12.37 3.42 14.26
C TYR A 308 11.24 2.97 15.18
N ASN A 309 11.43 3.08 16.50
CA ASN A 309 10.38 2.75 17.47
C ASN A 309 9.16 3.66 17.31
N ILE A 310 9.35 4.97 17.06
CA ILE A 310 8.22 5.88 16.80
C ILE A 310 7.46 5.47 15.53
N ILE A 311 8.17 5.14 14.44
CA ILE A 311 7.54 4.73 13.17
C ILE A 311 6.74 3.44 13.38
N LYS A 312 7.37 2.42 14.00
CA LYS A 312 6.76 1.14 14.38
C LYS A 312 5.49 1.35 15.22
N ASP A 313 5.58 2.11 16.31
CA ASP A 313 4.47 2.33 17.22
C ASP A 313 3.31 3.06 16.53
N ARG A 314 3.61 4.03 15.66
CA ARG A 314 2.59 4.74 14.88
C ARG A 314 1.84 3.80 13.94
N PHE A 315 2.52 2.88 13.28
CA PHE A 315 1.88 1.87 12.44
C PHE A 315 0.99 0.94 13.28
N PHE A 316 1.55 0.32 14.33
CA PHE A 316 0.79 -0.62 15.15
C PHE A 316 -0.41 0.00 15.88
N ASN A 317 -0.29 1.26 16.33
CA ASN A 317 -1.38 1.98 16.98
C ASN A 317 -2.45 2.47 15.99
N SER A 318 -2.22 2.31 14.69
CA SER A 318 -3.23 2.59 13.65
C SER A 318 -4.12 1.39 13.32
N ILE A 319 -3.72 0.19 13.77
CA ILE A 319 -4.49 -1.03 13.53
C ILE A 319 -5.85 -0.92 14.23
N SER A 320 -6.90 -1.19 13.48
CA SER A 320 -8.28 -1.15 13.96
C SER A 320 -9.13 -2.17 13.19
N PHE A 321 -10.29 -2.48 13.73
CA PHE A 321 -11.18 -3.50 13.19
C PHE A 321 -12.60 -2.98 13.16
N SER A 322 -13.34 -3.35 12.14
CA SER A 322 -14.70 -2.88 11.91
C SER A 322 -15.58 -3.97 11.37
N GLU A 323 -16.87 -3.91 11.71
CA GLU A 323 -17.87 -4.72 11.03
C GLU A 323 -18.09 -4.17 9.62
N THR A 324 -18.05 -5.05 8.63
CA THR A 324 -18.17 -4.64 7.22
C THR A 324 -19.52 -4.97 6.62
N LYS A 325 -20.53 -5.34 7.44
CA LYS A 325 -21.85 -5.77 6.97
C LYS A 325 -22.49 -4.74 6.06
N GLU A 326 -22.58 -3.49 6.51
CA GLU A 326 -23.17 -2.39 5.76
C GLU A 326 -22.42 -2.07 4.46
N TYR A 327 -21.09 -2.24 4.44
CA TYR A 327 -20.30 -2.08 3.23
C TYR A 327 -20.76 -3.03 2.11
N TRP A 328 -20.93 -4.32 2.44
CA TRP A 328 -21.33 -5.33 1.45
C TRP A 328 -22.77 -5.15 0.97
N ILE A 329 -23.68 -4.72 1.85
CA ILE A 329 -25.05 -4.36 1.47
C ILE A 329 -25.03 -3.20 0.47
N SER A 330 -24.33 -2.11 0.82
CA SER A 330 -24.21 -0.93 -0.05
C SER A 330 -23.53 -1.25 -1.41
N LYS A 331 -22.53 -2.13 -1.39
CA LYS A 331 -21.84 -2.60 -2.60
C LYS A 331 -22.80 -3.40 -3.50
N ALA A 332 -23.60 -4.29 -2.93
CA ALA A 332 -24.62 -5.04 -3.67
C ALA A 332 -25.67 -4.12 -4.31
N ASP A 333 -26.19 -3.17 -3.53
CA ASP A 333 -27.17 -2.19 -3.98
C ASP A 333 -26.62 -1.33 -5.13
N SER A 334 -25.39 -0.85 -5.00
CA SER A 334 -24.73 -0.01 -6.02
C SER A 334 -24.41 -0.77 -7.31
N ALA A 335 -24.11 -2.06 -7.21
CA ALA A 335 -23.80 -2.90 -8.37
C ALA A 335 -25.05 -3.34 -9.15
N ASN A 336 -26.26 -2.98 -8.71
CA ASN A 336 -27.52 -3.60 -9.18
C ASN A 336 -27.40 -5.14 -9.23
N GLN A 337 -26.64 -5.73 -8.30
CA GLN A 337 -26.35 -7.18 -8.28
C GLN A 337 -27.55 -8.03 -7.81
N LEU A 338 -28.75 -7.48 -7.91
CA LEU A 338 -29.97 -8.23 -7.94
C LEU A 338 -29.99 -9.05 -9.24
N LEU A 339 -29.63 -10.33 -9.14
CA LEU A 339 -30.11 -11.41 -10.01
C LEU A 339 -29.40 -11.63 -11.37
N SER A 340 -28.07 -11.52 -11.47
CA SER A 340 -27.35 -12.14 -12.61
C SER A 340 -26.75 -13.49 -12.25
N PHE A 341 -27.50 -14.33 -11.54
CA PHE A 341 -27.15 -15.74 -11.36
C PHE A 341 -28.12 -16.60 -12.14
N THR A 342 -27.61 -17.70 -12.72
CA THR A 342 -28.49 -18.69 -13.34
C THR A 342 -28.83 -19.72 -12.27
N LYS A 343 -30.14 -19.94 -12.03
CA LYS A 343 -30.56 -21.10 -11.25
C LYS A 343 -30.56 -22.31 -12.18
N SER A 344 -29.56 -23.17 -12.07
CA SER A 344 -29.56 -24.46 -12.77
C SER A 344 -30.34 -25.50 -11.95
N ALA A 345 -31.02 -26.42 -12.67
CA ALA A 345 -31.95 -27.38 -12.11
C ALA A 345 -31.32 -28.40 -11.14
N THR A 346 -32.19 -29.03 -10.35
CA THR A 346 -31.90 -30.07 -9.35
C THR A 346 -31.04 -31.19 -9.91
N THR A 347 -29.90 -31.47 -9.27
CA THR A 347 -29.17 -32.73 -9.48
C THR A 347 -30.07 -33.88 -9.04
N LYS A 348 -30.80 -34.49 -9.98
CA LYS A 348 -31.27 -35.86 -9.76
C LYS A 348 -30.04 -36.73 -9.80
N ALA A 349 -29.85 -37.52 -8.74
CA ALA A 349 -28.84 -38.55 -8.70
C ALA A 349 -29.04 -39.50 -9.89
N GLU A 350 -27.92 -39.78 -10.57
CA GLU A 350 -27.62 -40.99 -11.35
C GLU A 350 -28.34 -41.31 -12.69
N ASP A 351 -29.33 -40.57 -13.17
CA ASP A 351 -29.89 -40.88 -14.51
C ASP A 351 -29.54 -39.84 -15.58
N GLU A 352 -28.94 -40.36 -16.66
CA GLU A 352 -28.60 -39.75 -17.94
C GLU A 352 -29.46 -38.52 -18.30
N GLY A 353 -28.92 -37.33 -18.10
CA GLY A 353 -29.55 -36.08 -18.50
C GLY A 353 -28.58 -34.91 -18.44
N GLU A 354 -28.70 -33.99 -19.40
CA GLU A 354 -27.89 -32.78 -19.60
C GLU A 354 -28.00 -31.79 -18.41
N GLY A 355 -27.45 -32.15 -17.26
CA GLY A 355 -27.37 -31.33 -16.06
C GLY A 355 -25.96 -31.32 -15.50
N TYR A 356 -25.60 -30.23 -14.81
CA TYR A 356 -24.28 -30.04 -14.20
C TYR A 356 -23.98 -31.16 -13.18
N SER A 357 -23.20 -32.15 -13.57
CA SER A 357 -22.67 -33.17 -12.67
C SER A 357 -21.39 -32.63 -12.00
N VAL A 358 -21.47 -32.30 -10.71
CA VAL A 358 -20.29 -32.01 -9.88
C VAL A 358 -19.80 -33.35 -9.33
N CYS A 359 -18.73 -33.91 -9.90
CA CYS A 359 -18.27 -35.26 -9.52
C CYS A 359 -17.13 -35.26 -8.51
N VAL A 360 -16.44 -34.12 -8.31
CA VAL A 360 -15.39 -33.99 -7.29
C VAL A 360 -15.49 -32.65 -6.58
N SER A 361 -15.70 -32.70 -5.26
CA SER A 361 -15.51 -31.57 -4.38
C SER A 361 -14.11 -31.58 -3.79
N ILE A 362 -13.35 -30.52 -4.05
CA ILE A 362 -12.09 -30.26 -3.36
C ILE A 362 -12.42 -29.20 -2.32
N ASP A 363 -12.32 -29.57 -1.04
CA ASP A 363 -12.39 -28.57 0.03
C ASP A 363 -11.19 -27.64 -0.15
N ALA A 364 -11.48 -26.40 -0.54
CA ALA A 364 -10.50 -25.35 -0.53
C ALA A 364 -10.63 -24.69 0.84
N ASP A 365 -9.78 -25.15 1.75
CA ASP A 365 -9.64 -24.52 3.05
C ASP A 365 -9.29 -23.04 2.84
N ASN A 366 -10.02 -22.14 3.50
CA ASN A 366 -9.71 -20.71 3.60
C ASN A 366 -10.02 -19.79 2.40
N ILE A 367 -11.11 -20.01 1.64
CA ILE A 367 -11.57 -19.08 0.58
C ILE A 367 -12.13 -17.76 1.16
N PHE A 368 -12.27 -17.65 2.49
CA PHE A 368 -13.24 -16.76 3.06
C PHE A 368 -12.82 -16.13 4.37
N PHE A 369 -12.95 -14.81 4.46
CA PHE A 369 -12.56 -14.05 5.64
C PHE A 369 -13.74 -13.59 6.51
N LYS A 370 -15.01 -13.71 6.07
CA LYS A 370 -16.15 -13.24 6.87
C LYS A 370 -17.46 -14.03 6.66
N PRO A 371 -18.01 -14.73 7.68
CA PRO A 371 -19.22 -15.59 7.63
C PRO A 371 -20.39 -15.07 6.78
N PRO A 372 -21.12 -15.97 6.06
CA PRO A 372 -22.28 -15.55 5.31
C PRO A 372 -23.28 -14.97 6.30
N PHE A 373 -23.95 -13.90 5.90
CA PHE A 373 -24.79 -13.16 6.82
C PHE A 373 -26.10 -12.77 6.16
N PHE A 374 -27.11 -12.55 6.99
CA PHE A 374 -28.41 -12.07 6.58
C PHE A 374 -28.52 -10.56 6.79
N ASP A 375 -29.18 -9.88 5.86
CA ASP A 375 -29.67 -8.51 6.11
C ASP A 375 -31.01 -8.52 6.87
N GLU A 376 -31.61 -7.35 7.05
CA GLU A 376 -32.90 -7.20 7.74
C GLU A 376 -34.10 -7.77 6.96
N LYS A 377 -33.96 -7.97 5.65
CA LYS A 377 -34.99 -8.54 4.78
C LYS A 377 -34.93 -10.07 4.75
N GLY A 378 -33.86 -10.66 5.28
CA GLY A 378 -33.59 -12.10 5.24
C GLY A 378 -32.82 -12.54 4.00
N ASP A 379 -32.29 -11.60 3.22
CA ASP A 379 -31.47 -11.92 2.06
C ASP A 379 -30.08 -12.36 2.55
N LEU A 380 -29.55 -13.45 1.98
CA LEU A 380 -28.26 -14.03 2.34
C LEU A 380 -27.15 -13.44 1.46
N TYR A 381 -26.11 -12.93 2.11
CA TYR A 381 -24.93 -12.38 1.48
C TYR A 381 -23.75 -13.34 1.65
N ILE A 382 -23.08 -13.62 0.54
CA ILE A 382 -21.87 -14.44 0.49
C ILE A 382 -20.79 -13.61 -0.21
N ALA A 383 -19.79 -13.17 0.56
CA ALA A 383 -18.65 -12.41 0.05
C ALA A 383 -17.34 -13.19 0.30
N TYR A 384 -16.53 -13.45 -0.71
CA TYR A 384 -15.30 -14.24 -0.56
C TYR A 384 -14.18 -13.84 -1.52
N ASP A 385 -12.98 -14.37 -1.29
CA ASP A 385 -11.79 -14.14 -2.11
C ASP A 385 -11.26 -15.43 -2.73
N ILE A 386 -10.65 -15.36 -3.91
CA ILE A 386 -10.05 -16.50 -4.58
C ILE A 386 -8.56 -16.52 -4.24
N VAL A 387 -8.19 -17.31 -3.22
CA VAL A 387 -6.84 -17.29 -2.63
C VAL A 387 -5.85 -18.22 -3.36
N ALA A 388 -6.31 -19.39 -3.82
CA ALA A 388 -5.42 -20.46 -4.30
C ALA A 388 -5.12 -20.42 -5.80
N ASP A 389 -5.94 -19.72 -6.58
CA ASP A 389 -5.87 -19.68 -8.04
C ASP A 389 -6.05 -18.24 -8.54
N SER A 390 -5.45 -17.91 -9.69
CA SER A 390 -5.65 -16.62 -10.33
C SER A 390 -7.10 -16.46 -10.80
N GLU A 391 -7.70 -15.28 -10.67
CA GLU A 391 -9.05 -15.00 -11.20
C GLU A 391 -9.20 -15.38 -12.69
N ASP A 392 -8.16 -15.15 -13.49
CA ASP A 392 -8.14 -15.49 -14.92
C ASP A 392 -8.21 -16.99 -15.20
N SER A 393 -7.91 -17.85 -14.24
CA SER A 393 -8.08 -19.30 -14.37
C SER A 393 -9.48 -19.76 -13.95
N VAL A 394 -10.30 -18.88 -13.38
CA VAL A 394 -11.65 -19.19 -12.92
C VAL A 394 -12.65 -19.03 -14.06
N LEU A 395 -13.52 -20.03 -14.23
CA LEU A 395 -14.55 -20.05 -15.26
C LEU A 395 -15.84 -19.35 -14.77
N TYR A 396 -16.36 -19.79 -13.63
CA TYR A 396 -17.49 -19.18 -12.94
C TYR A 396 -17.44 -19.50 -11.44
N ASN A 397 -18.12 -18.66 -10.66
CA ASN A 397 -18.40 -18.92 -9.27
C ASN A 397 -19.68 -19.73 -9.14
N ILE A 398 -19.80 -20.52 -8.08
CA ILE A 398 -20.94 -21.41 -7.85
C ILE A 398 -21.29 -21.50 -6.36
N ALA A 399 -22.58 -21.56 -6.06
CA ALA A 399 -23.14 -21.85 -4.76
C ALA A 399 -24.22 -22.94 -4.87
N LEU A 400 -24.27 -23.82 -3.88
CA LEU A 400 -25.17 -24.97 -3.78
C LEU A 400 -25.93 -24.91 -2.45
N ILE A 401 -27.26 -24.97 -2.51
CA ILE A 401 -28.10 -25.14 -1.32
C ILE A 401 -28.62 -26.58 -1.27
N ASN A 402 -28.32 -27.28 -0.18
CA ASN A 402 -28.63 -28.71 0.05
C ASN A 402 -28.18 -29.62 -1.10
N ARG A 403 -27.10 -29.23 -1.81
CA ARG A 403 -26.62 -29.87 -3.06
C ARG A 403 -27.69 -30.02 -4.14
N ALA A 404 -28.79 -29.27 -4.04
CA ALA A 404 -29.95 -29.43 -4.90
C ALA A 404 -30.19 -28.17 -5.74
N ASN A 405 -30.05 -26.98 -5.16
CA ASN A 405 -30.21 -25.73 -5.90
C ASN A 405 -28.83 -25.18 -6.25
N ILE A 406 -28.55 -25.02 -7.54
CA ILE A 406 -27.29 -24.48 -8.05
C ILE A 406 -27.48 -23.02 -8.46
N PHE A 407 -26.55 -22.17 -8.03
CA PHE A 407 -26.47 -20.76 -8.39
C PHE A 407 -25.07 -20.48 -8.91
N ASP A 408 -24.93 -20.06 -10.17
CA ASP A 408 -23.64 -19.67 -10.73
C ASP A 408 -23.63 -18.22 -11.22
N TRP A 409 -22.48 -17.57 -11.14
CA TRP A 409 -22.30 -16.19 -11.60
C TRP A 409 -20.87 -15.94 -12.10
N LYS A 410 -20.71 -14.88 -12.90
CA LYS A 410 -19.41 -14.48 -13.43
C LYS A 410 -18.51 -13.92 -12.33
N VAL A 411 -17.23 -14.20 -12.46
CA VAL A 411 -16.17 -13.64 -11.61
C VAL A 411 -16.16 -12.12 -11.73
N ASN A 412 -16.09 -11.42 -10.60
CA ASN A 412 -16.10 -9.96 -10.54
C ASN A 412 -14.94 -9.42 -9.67
N ALA A 413 -13.75 -9.29 -10.26
CA ALA A 413 -12.54 -8.77 -9.59
C ALA A 413 -12.17 -9.55 -8.31
N LYS A 414 -11.20 -9.04 -7.52
CA LYS A 414 -10.63 -9.64 -6.28
C LYS A 414 -11.61 -9.97 -5.15
N GLU A 415 -12.91 -9.72 -5.33
CA GLU A 415 -13.92 -9.83 -4.29
C GLU A 415 -15.23 -10.36 -4.88
N GLN A 416 -15.49 -11.65 -4.67
CA GLN A 416 -16.72 -12.29 -5.15
C GLN A 416 -17.88 -11.95 -4.24
N LEU A 417 -19.04 -11.60 -4.82
CA LEU A 417 -20.26 -11.30 -4.07
C LEU A 417 -21.46 -12.00 -4.71
N LEU A 418 -22.21 -12.76 -3.90
CA LEU A 418 -23.51 -13.32 -4.23
C LEU A 418 -24.54 -12.89 -3.19
N VAL A 419 -25.71 -12.45 -3.67
CA VAL A 419 -26.87 -12.13 -2.83
C VAL A 419 -28.02 -13.05 -3.23
N LEU A 420 -28.52 -13.84 -2.26
CA LEU A 420 -29.63 -14.76 -2.44
C LEU A 420 -30.86 -14.24 -1.67
N PRO A 421 -31.95 -13.86 -2.36
CA PRO A 421 -33.16 -13.37 -1.68
C PRO A 421 -33.79 -14.38 -0.73
N ASP A 422 -34.41 -13.96 0.38
CA ASP A 422 -35.13 -14.86 1.34
C ASP A 422 -36.15 -15.78 0.65
N SER A 423 -36.73 -15.32 -0.46
CA SER A 423 -37.68 -16.09 -1.27
C SER A 423 -37.09 -17.35 -1.91
N LEU A 424 -35.77 -17.40 -2.11
CA LEU A 424 -35.05 -18.54 -2.68
C LEU A 424 -34.42 -19.46 -1.63
N LEU A 425 -34.44 -19.03 -0.36
CA LEU A 425 -33.82 -19.76 0.73
C LEU A 425 -34.80 -20.74 1.39
N PRO A 426 -34.33 -21.92 1.83
CA PRO A 426 -35.11 -22.81 2.69
C PRO A 426 -35.61 -22.11 3.95
N LYS A 427 -36.75 -22.54 4.50
CA LYS A 427 -37.30 -21.96 5.74
C LYS A 427 -36.72 -22.59 7.02
N GLU A 428 -35.99 -23.69 6.89
CA GLU A 428 -35.24 -24.36 7.95
C GLU A 428 -33.74 -24.25 7.69
N SER A 429 -32.91 -24.61 8.67
CA SER A 429 -31.46 -24.67 8.50
C SER A 429 -31.07 -25.52 7.30
N PHE A 430 -30.07 -25.08 6.53
CA PHE A 430 -29.69 -25.74 5.29
C PHE A 430 -28.18 -25.81 5.10
N GLY A 431 -27.73 -26.80 4.34
CA GLY A 431 -26.35 -26.91 3.90
C GLY A 431 -26.08 -25.90 2.78
N LEU A 432 -25.00 -25.15 2.91
CA LEU A 432 -24.50 -24.22 1.91
C LEU A 432 -23.10 -24.66 1.51
N GLU A 433 -22.88 -24.77 0.20
CA GLU A 433 -21.56 -24.96 -0.39
C GLU A 433 -21.31 -23.84 -1.38
N PHE A 434 -20.15 -23.21 -1.39
CA PHE A 434 -19.86 -22.13 -2.33
C PHE A 434 -18.37 -22.05 -2.66
N GLY A 435 -18.05 -21.54 -3.84
CA GLY A 435 -16.69 -21.40 -4.32
C GLY A 435 -16.66 -21.23 -5.84
N TYR A 436 -15.71 -21.88 -6.51
CA TYR A 436 -15.45 -21.63 -7.92
C TYR A 436 -15.05 -22.88 -8.71
N VAL A 437 -15.19 -22.78 -10.02
CA VAL A 437 -14.78 -23.81 -10.99
C VAL A 437 -13.69 -23.22 -11.88
N LEU A 438 -12.62 -23.98 -12.11
CA LEU A 438 -11.50 -23.54 -12.95
C LEU A 438 -11.71 -23.88 -14.42
N LYS A 439 -11.19 -23.02 -15.31
CA LYS A 439 -11.17 -23.22 -16.77
C LYS A 439 -10.51 -24.53 -17.17
N LYS A 440 -9.44 -24.93 -16.44
CA LYS A 440 -8.72 -26.20 -16.69
C LYS A 440 -9.60 -27.43 -16.50
N ASP A 441 -10.66 -27.31 -15.70
CA ASP A 441 -11.59 -28.40 -15.39
C ASP A 441 -12.83 -28.39 -16.29
N SER A 442 -12.97 -27.39 -17.18
CA SER A 442 -14.14 -27.22 -18.05
C SER A 442 -14.36 -28.31 -19.10
N LEU A 443 -13.29 -29.06 -19.44
CA LEU A 443 -13.32 -30.12 -20.44
C LEU A 443 -13.47 -31.52 -19.83
N LYS A 444 -13.54 -31.63 -18.50
CA LYS A 444 -13.72 -32.91 -17.82
C LYS A 444 -15.20 -33.30 -17.88
N GLU A 445 -15.48 -34.61 -17.81
CA GLU A 445 -16.86 -35.15 -17.81
C GLU A 445 -17.73 -34.58 -16.68
N CYS A 446 -17.09 -34.04 -15.63
CA CYS A 446 -17.74 -33.39 -14.52
C CYS A 446 -16.91 -32.21 -14.00
N PHE A 447 -17.58 -31.24 -13.37
CA PHE A 447 -16.92 -30.07 -12.79
C PHE A 447 -16.21 -30.39 -11.47
N TYR A 448 -15.05 -29.79 -11.29
CA TYR A 448 -14.31 -29.76 -10.03
C TYR A 448 -14.67 -28.49 -9.30
N LEU A 449 -15.29 -28.65 -8.13
CA LEU A 449 -15.71 -27.54 -7.30
C LEU A 449 -14.69 -27.33 -6.17
N TYR A 450 -13.98 -26.22 -6.24
CA TYR A 450 -13.15 -25.70 -5.17
C TYR A 450 -14.02 -24.88 -4.24
N LYS A 451 -14.36 -25.41 -3.08
CA LYS A 451 -15.41 -24.84 -2.23
C LYS A 451 -15.09 -24.82 -0.75
N GLN A 452 -15.90 -24.02 -0.06
CA GLN A 452 -16.18 -24.16 1.36
C GLN A 452 -17.61 -24.67 1.57
N SER A 453 -17.82 -25.48 2.61
CA SER A 453 -19.13 -26.01 2.98
C SER A 453 -19.47 -25.62 4.43
N GLY A 454 -20.74 -25.41 4.72
CA GLY A 454 -21.21 -25.13 6.08
C GLY A 454 -22.72 -25.25 6.23
N THR A 455 -23.20 -25.15 7.46
CA THR A 455 -24.64 -25.12 7.77
C THR A 455 -25.05 -23.70 8.10
N VAL A 456 -26.07 -23.20 7.39
CA VAL A 456 -26.71 -21.91 7.69
C VAL A 456 -27.86 -22.17 8.65
N ASN A 457 -27.75 -21.63 9.86
CA ASN A 457 -28.81 -21.71 10.87
C ASN A 457 -29.75 -20.53 10.75
N ILE A 458 -31.03 -20.80 10.54
CA ILE A 458 -32.07 -19.76 10.49
C ILE A 458 -32.63 -19.58 11.90
N ASN A 459 -31.97 -18.77 12.72
CA ASN A 459 -32.56 -18.26 13.96
C ASN A 459 -33.36 -17.01 13.61
N LYS A 460 -34.65 -17.16 13.32
CA LYS A 460 -35.56 -16.02 13.11
C LYS A 460 -35.90 -15.34 14.43
#